data_AF-C6HVC5-F1
#
_entry.id   AF-C6HVC5-F1
#
_cell.length_a   1.000
_cell.length_b   1.000
_cell.length_c   1.000
_cell.angle_alpha   90.00
_cell.angle_beta   90.00
_cell.angle_gamma   90.00
#
_symmetry.space_group_name_H-M   'P 1'
#
loop_
_entity.id
_entity.type
_entity.pdbx_description
1 polymer ?
#
loop_
_entity_poly.entity_id
_entity_poly.type
_entity_poly.pdbx_seq_one_letter_code
_entity_poly.pdbx_strand_id
1 'polypeptide(L)' 'MEMVHVVFSNDGSVKKISGCPEGVGGQDWFNFLSRKTCDRYESLSGGRGVFRFEKEEIEALAGEVAGNRK' A
#
# COMPACT_ATOMS: atom_id res chain seq x y z
N MET A 1 0.33 15.21 4.90
CA MET A 1 -0.18 13.91 5.40
C MET A 1 -1.10 13.33 4.35
N GLU A 2 -0.66 12.27 3.67
CA GLU A 2 -1.47 11.54 2.70
C GLU A 2 -1.86 10.17 3.26
N MET A 3 -3.02 9.70 2.84
CA MET A 3 -3.58 8.44 3.30
C MET A 3 -3.63 7.48 2.12
N VAL A 4 -2.89 6.37 2.23
CA VAL A 4 -2.98 5.29 1.25
C VAL A 4 -4.21 4.46 1.59
N HIS A 5 -5.28 4.69 0.84
CA HIS A 5 -6.49 3.89 0.95
C HIS A 5 -6.28 2.55 0.24
N VAL A 6 -6.55 1.45 0.94
CA VAL A 6 -6.63 0.12 0.38
C VAL A 6 -8.05 -0.43 0.52
N VAL A 7 -8.54 -1.03 -0.55
CA VAL A 7 -9.83 -1.69 -0.63
C VAL A 7 -9.57 -3.16 -0.95
N PHE A 8 -10.10 -4.05 -0.14
CA PHE A 8 -10.04 -5.48 -0.34
C PHE A 8 -11.33 -5.98 -0.99
N SER A 9 -11.20 -7.02 -1.80
CA SER A 9 -12.32 -7.81 -2.33
C SER A 9 -12.83 -8.76 -1.26
N ASN A 10 -14.02 -9.34 -1.49
CA ASN A 10 -14.63 -10.32 -0.59
C ASN A 10 -13.78 -11.61 -0.41
N ASP A 11 -12.89 -11.86 -1.36
CA ASP A 11 -11.90 -12.95 -1.35
C ASP A 11 -10.68 -12.66 -0.44
N GLY A 12 -10.53 -11.42 0.04
CA GLY A 12 -9.38 -10.96 0.83
C GLY A 12 -8.24 -10.37 -0.02
N SER A 13 -8.33 -10.49 -1.34
CA SER A 13 -7.37 -9.90 -2.29
C SER A 13 -7.49 -8.37 -2.38
N VAL A 14 -6.39 -7.65 -2.59
CA VAL A 14 -6.40 -6.19 -2.77
C VAL A 14 -7.09 -5.83 -4.09
N LYS A 15 -8.23 -5.15 -3.99
CA LYS A 15 -9.02 -4.67 -5.13
C LYS A 15 -8.48 -3.37 -5.69
N LYS A 16 -8.12 -2.43 -4.81
CA LYS A 16 -7.63 -1.11 -5.20
C LYS A 16 -6.75 -0.54 -4.09
N ILE A 17 -5.63 0.05 -4.45
CA ILE A 17 -4.73 0.70 -3.48
C ILE A 17 -4.20 2.00 -4.07
N SER A 18 -4.21 3.06 -3.28
CA SER A 18 -3.64 4.36 -3.67
C SER A 18 -2.12 4.37 -3.53
N GLY A 19 -1.42 5.19 -4.32
CA GLY A 19 0.04 5.27 -4.26
C GLY A 19 0.76 4.05 -4.85
N CYS A 20 0.06 3.22 -5.62
CA CYS A 20 0.67 2.09 -6.32
C CYS A 20 1.49 2.59 -7.52
N PRO A 21 2.77 2.22 -7.64
CA PRO A 21 3.55 2.53 -8.84
C PRO A 21 3.06 1.71 -10.04
N GLU A 22 3.20 2.28 -11.25
CA GLU A 22 2.88 1.59 -12.49
C GLU A 22 3.79 0.37 -12.68
N GLY A 23 3.19 -0.80 -12.92
CA GLY A 23 3.91 -2.08 -13.06
C GLY A 23 4.03 -2.90 -11.78
N VAL A 24 3.59 -2.39 -10.62
CA VAL A 24 3.45 -3.16 -9.38
C VAL A 24 1.98 -3.52 -9.17
N GLY A 25 1.71 -4.79 -8.86
CA GLY A 25 0.36 -5.22 -8.51
C GLY A 25 -0.06 -4.63 -7.18
N GLY A 26 -1.32 -4.21 -7.03
CA GLY A 26 -1.79 -3.61 -5.78
C GLY A 26 -1.62 -4.53 -4.56
N GLN A 27 -1.65 -5.84 -4.76
CA GLN A 27 -1.36 -6.85 -3.73
C GLN A 27 0.11 -6.85 -3.30
N ASP A 28 1.05 -6.79 -4.24
CA ASP A 28 2.49 -6.68 -3.98
C ASP A 28 2.81 -5.37 -3.26
N TRP A 29 2.21 -4.27 -3.72
CA TRP A 29 2.36 -2.96 -3.09
C TRP A 29 1.88 -2.97 -1.63
N PHE A 30 0.71 -3.55 -1.37
CA PHE A 30 0.21 -3.73 0.00
C PHE A 30 1.16 -4.59 0.85
N ASN A 31 1.65 -5.71 0.31
CA ASN A 31 2.55 -6.61 1.04
C ASN A 31 3.87 -5.90 1.37
N PHE A 32 4.40 -5.10 0.44
CA PHE A 32 5.58 -4.27 0.65
C PHE A 32 5.38 -3.22 1.74
N LEU A 33 4.30 -2.44 1.67
CA LEU A 33 3.94 -1.44 2.69
C LEU A 33 3.75 -2.09 4.06
N SER A 34 3.00 -3.19 4.13
CA SER A 34 2.74 -3.94 5.37
C SER A 34 4.04 -4.46 6.02
N ARG A 35 5.00 -4.94 5.21
CA ARG A 35 6.32 -5.37 5.71
C ARG A 35 7.19 -4.21 6.20
N LYS A 36 7.14 -3.06 5.52
CA LYS A 36 7.93 -1.87 5.88
C LYS A 36 7.35 -1.11 7.06
N THR A 37 6.03 -1.18 7.26
CA THR A 37 5.33 -0.43 8.30
C THR A 37 4.33 -1.29 9.05
N CYS A 38 4.76 -1.77 10.21
CA CYS A 38 3.90 -2.56 11.11
C CYS A 38 2.98 -1.64 11.93
N ASP A 39 3.44 -0.44 12.31
CA ASP A 39 2.75 0.43 13.28
C ASP A 39 1.91 1.55 12.64
N ARG A 40 1.86 1.65 11.31
CA ARG A 40 1.17 2.75 10.59
C ARG A 40 -0.04 2.31 9.77
N TYR A 41 -0.38 1.03 9.84
CA TYR A 41 -1.54 0.46 9.17
C TYR A 41 -2.76 0.45 10.10
N GLU A 42 -3.85 1.05 9.64
CA GLU A 42 -5.14 1.03 10.33
C GLU A 42 -6.14 0.24 9.49
N SER A 43 -6.50 -0.94 9.99
CA SER A 43 -7.53 -1.79 9.39
C SER A 43 -8.92 -1.25 9.74
N LEU A 44 -9.72 -1.02 8.70
CA LEU A 44 -11.10 -0.56 8.82
C LEU A 44 -12.06 -1.74 8.58
N SER A 45 -13.22 -1.73 9.25
CA SER A 45 -14.25 -2.75 9.01
C SER A 45 -14.78 -2.71 7.58
N GLY A 46 -15.16 -3.88 7.05
CA GLY A 46 -15.73 -4.00 5.71
C GLY A 46 -14.71 -4.14 4.58
N GLY A 47 -13.53 -4.70 4.86
CA GLY A 47 -12.51 -4.97 3.84
C GLY A 47 -11.84 -3.68 3.35
N ARG A 48 -11.60 -2.72 4.24
CA ARG A 48 -10.90 -1.48 3.92
C ARG A 48 -9.71 -1.33 4.85
N GLY A 49 -8.68 -0.68 4.39
CA GLY A 49 -7.53 -0.32 5.22
C GLY A 49 -7.01 1.03 4.81
N VAL A 50 -6.30 1.67 5.73
CA VAL A 50 -5.61 2.92 5.43
C VAL A 50 -4.22 2.87 6.03
N PHE A 51 -3.23 3.30 5.25
CA PHE A 51 -1.91 3.62 5.79
C PHE A 51 -1.74 5.12 5.85
N ARG A 52 -1.17 5.61 6.95
CA ARG A 52 -0.88 7.03 7.13
C ARG A 52 0.59 7.28 6.86
N PHE A 53 0.87 8.02 5.79
CA PHE A 53 2.22 8.35 5.37
C PHE A 53 2.34 9.82 4.99
N GLU A 54 3.57 10.30 4.95
CA GLU A 54 3.87 11.54 4.23
C GLU A 54 3.95 11.24 2.73
N LYS A 55 3.60 12.21 1.90
CA LYS A 55 3.62 12.06 0.45
C LYS A 55 4.99 11.59 -0.04
N GLU A 56 6.04 12.21 0.50
CA GLU A 56 7.43 11.90 0.18
C GLU A 56 7.81 10.45 0.54
N GLU A 57 7.28 9.90 1.64
CA GLU A 57 7.50 8.49 1.99
C GLU A 57 6.83 7.54 1.00
N ILE A 58 5.60 7.86 0.56
CA ILE A 58 4.89 7.02 -0.44
C ILE A 58 5.68 6.99 -1.74
N GLU A 59 6.13 8.15 -2.22
CA GLU A 59 6.92 8.26 -3.45
C GLU A 59 8.28 7.55 -3.33
N ALA A 60 8.96 7.66 -2.18
CA ALA A 60 10.20 6.95 -1.91
C ALA A 60 10.01 5.42 -1.88
N LEU A 61 8.98 4.94 -1.17
CA LEU A 61 8.63 3.51 -1.11
C LEU A 61 8.21 2.97 -2.49
N ALA A 62 7.49 3.77 -3.28
CA ALA A 62 7.08 3.41 -4.63
C ALA A 62 8.28 3.29 -5.57
N GLY A 63 9.24 4.21 -5.45
CA GLY A 63 10.53 4.13 -6.13
C GLY A 63 11.36 2.91 -5.69
N GLU A 64 11.37 2.58 -4.40
CA GLU A 64 12.08 1.43 -3.87
C GLU A 64 11.49 0.12 -4.40
N VAL A 65 10.16 -0.08 -4.31
CA VAL A 65 9.53 -1.32 -4.80
C VAL A 65 9.67 -1.51 -6.31
N ALA A 66 9.66 -0.41 -7.09
CA ALA A 66 9.87 -0.45 -8.53
C ALA A 66 11.34 -0.71 -8.89
N GLY A 67 12.29 -0.17 -8.11
CA GLY A 67 13.72 -0.26 -8.36
C GLY A 67 14.39 -1.53 -7.82
N ASN A 68 13.82 -2.19 -6.81
CA ASN A 68 14.43 -3.33 -6.12
C ASN A 68 14.25 -4.69 -6.83
N ARG A 69 13.81 -4.69 -8.10
CA ARG A 69 13.78 -5.89 -8.96
C ARG A 69 15.07 -6.07 -9.79
N LYS A 70 16.24 -5.77 -9.23
CA LYS A 70 17.54 -6.04 -9.86
C LYS A 70 18.20 -7.29 -9.32
#